data_AF-A0A4Z2GK71-F1
#
_entry.id   AF-A0A4Z2GK71-F1
#
_cell.length_a   1.000
_cell.length_b   1.000
_cell.length_c   1.000
_cell.angle_alpha   90.00
_cell.angle_beta   90.00
_cell.angle_gamma   90.00
#
_symmetry.space_group_name_H-M   'P 1'
#
loop_
_entity.id
_entity.type
_entity.pdbx_description
1 polymer ?
#
loop_
_entity_poly.entity_id
_entity_poly.type
_entity_poly.pdbx_seq_one_letter_code
_entity_poly.pdbx_strand_id
1 'polypeptide(L)'
;MKWTWVLGAVLLSFGALSLGKDSLDFPEYDGKDRLHDLNAKNYKSVMKKYDVMVVYYHDHPGSSRVAQRQFEIEELTLELAAQVLDEFDDEDIGFGLLDAKHDKVVAKKLGLDESDSIFIFTDDEVIEYDGELAADTIVEFIYDVLEDPVEVIDNSRELKGFENIEEDIKLVGYFKSHKSEHFDAFADAAEEFHPHIKFFATFNPKIAKALELKLNEVDFYEPFIEDPVVIPGKPYSEAELVKFIENNDRPTLRKLQPHNMYEIWDDEVDDDHIIAFAEESDPDGFEFLEILKQVAEDNTDNPDLSIVWIDPDDFPLLLPHWEKTFGIDLSSPQIGVVDADDS
;
A
#
# COMPACT_ATOMS: atom_id res chain seq x y z
N MET A 1 13.20 40.76 34.35
CA MET A 1 14.33 40.21 33.55
C MET A 1 13.73 39.39 32.42
N LYS A 2 14.35 39.50 31.24
CA LYS A 2 13.71 39.43 29.94
C LYS A 2 13.43 37.98 29.50
N TRP A 3 12.15 37.62 29.37
CA TRP A 3 11.72 36.32 28.80
C TRP A 3 12.20 36.10 27.37
N THR A 4 12.47 37.18 26.63
CA THR A 4 13.08 37.14 25.30
C THR A 4 14.50 36.55 25.29
N TRP A 5 15.21 36.56 26.42
CA TRP A 5 16.55 35.98 26.52
C TRP A 5 16.52 34.48 26.79
N VAL A 6 15.44 33.97 27.40
CA VAL A 6 15.24 32.53 27.63
C VAL A 6 14.82 31.84 26.33
N LEU A 7 13.90 32.45 25.57
CA LEU A 7 13.53 31.98 24.23
C LEU A 7 14.70 32.00 23.24
N GLY A 8 15.51 33.07 23.26
CA GLY A 8 16.72 33.14 22.44
C GLY A 8 17.78 32.09 22.80
N ALA A 9 17.93 31.75 24.09
CA ALA A 9 18.85 30.70 24.53
C ALA A 9 18.36 29.30 24.15
N VAL A 10 17.05 29.04 24.22
CA VAL A 10 16.44 27.76 23.81
C VAL A 10 16.55 27.57 22.29
N LEU A 11 16.21 28.60 21.49
CA LEU A 11 16.34 28.54 20.02
C LEU A 11 17.80 28.41 19.58
N LEU A 12 18.77 28.99 20.29
CA LEU A 12 20.20 28.81 20.01
C LEU A 12 20.74 27.44 20.45
N SER A 13 20.16 26.80 21.48
CA SER A 13 20.53 25.43 21.85
C SER A 13 19.96 24.36 20.91
N PHE A 14 18.83 24.64 20.23
CA PHE A 14 18.29 23.77 19.19
C PHE A 14 18.86 24.07 17.79
N GLY A 15 19.19 25.32 17.47
CA GLY A 15 19.77 25.70 16.18
C GLY A 15 21.22 25.26 15.95
N ALA A 16 21.91 24.77 16.99
CA ALA A 16 23.28 24.26 16.87
C ALA A 16 23.37 22.76 16.52
N LEU A 17 22.25 22.03 16.50
CA LEU A 17 22.25 20.57 16.34
C LEU A 17 21.94 20.05 14.92
N SER A 18 21.58 20.91 13.96
CA SER A 18 21.33 20.48 12.57
C SER A 18 22.00 21.38 11.52
N LEU A 19 23.22 21.85 11.80
CA LEU A 19 24.09 22.37 10.74
C LEU A 19 24.67 21.18 9.96
N GLY A 20 23.82 20.50 9.18
CA GLY A 20 24.29 19.64 8.10
C GLY A 20 25.15 20.50 7.18
N LYS A 21 26.39 20.07 6.94
CA LYS A 21 27.31 20.75 6.00
C LYS A 21 26.97 20.45 4.54
N ASP A 22 26.18 19.41 4.35
CA ASP A 22 25.85 18.85 3.06
C ASP A 22 24.47 19.37 2.64
N SER A 23 24.31 19.65 1.35
CA SER A 23 23.04 20.08 0.77
C SER A 23 22.02 18.95 0.81
N LEU A 24 20.74 19.30 0.63
CA LEU A 24 19.75 18.31 0.21
C LEU A 24 20.14 17.86 -1.21
N ASP A 25 20.94 16.79 -1.28
CA ASP A 25 21.33 16.16 -2.53
C ASP A 25 20.30 15.06 -2.84
N PHE A 26 19.89 14.97 -4.10
CA PHE A 26 18.98 13.93 -4.57
C PHE A 26 19.80 12.74 -5.09
N PRO A 27 19.41 11.48 -4.81
CA PRO A 27 20.09 10.32 -5.35
C PRO A 27 20.10 10.37 -6.89
N GLU A 28 21.29 10.23 -7.47
CA GLU A 28 21.45 9.99 -8.91
C GLU A 28 21.82 8.52 -9.11
N TYR A 29 21.26 7.88 -10.14
CA TYR A 29 21.63 6.50 -10.46
C TYR A 29 23.15 6.38 -10.69
N ASP A 30 23.81 5.53 -9.91
CA ASP A 30 25.27 5.44 -9.85
C ASP A 30 25.89 4.52 -10.90
N GLY A 31 25.06 3.85 -11.71
CA GLY A 31 25.48 2.98 -12.80
C GLY A 31 25.97 1.60 -12.35
N LYS A 32 25.80 1.23 -11.08
CA LYS A 32 26.07 -0.13 -10.62
C LYS A 32 24.88 -1.04 -10.93
N ASP A 33 25.20 -2.31 -11.15
CA ASP A 33 24.27 -3.41 -11.39
C ASP A 33 24.03 -4.11 -10.05
N ARG A 34 22.80 -4.00 -9.54
CA ARG A 34 22.37 -4.55 -8.24
C ARG A 34 21.40 -5.71 -8.43
N LEU A 35 20.74 -5.81 -9.57
CA LEU A 35 19.74 -6.84 -9.84
C LEU A 35 20.38 -8.22 -10.02
N HIS A 36 19.86 -9.21 -9.29
CA HIS A 36 20.28 -10.61 -9.47
C HIS A 36 19.47 -11.29 -10.57
N ASP A 37 20.13 -11.73 -11.64
CA ASP A 37 19.53 -12.67 -12.61
C ASP A 37 19.32 -14.05 -11.95
N LEU A 38 18.10 -14.31 -11.49
CA LEU A 38 17.72 -15.53 -10.78
C LEU A 38 17.48 -16.67 -11.76
N ASN A 39 18.03 -17.82 -11.42
CA ASN A 39 17.87 -19.04 -12.20
C ASN A 39 18.01 -20.27 -11.32
N ALA A 40 17.80 -21.45 -11.91
CA ALA A 40 17.81 -22.72 -11.21
C ALA A 40 19.12 -23.02 -10.43
N LYS A 41 20.24 -22.35 -10.75
CA LYS A 41 21.53 -22.55 -10.09
C LYS A 41 21.73 -21.68 -8.85
N ASN A 42 21.20 -20.45 -8.84
CA ASN A 42 21.55 -19.45 -7.83
C ASN A 42 20.38 -19.04 -6.92
N TYR A 43 19.11 -19.16 -7.33
CA TYR A 43 17.97 -18.53 -6.62
C TYR A 43 17.99 -18.79 -5.11
N LYS A 44 18.10 -20.05 -4.67
CA LYS A 44 18.16 -20.41 -3.25
C LYS A 44 19.29 -19.74 -2.48
N SER A 45 20.46 -19.59 -3.11
CA SER A 45 21.64 -19.03 -2.48
C SER A 45 21.66 -17.50 -2.51
N VAL A 46 20.91 -16.89 -3.43
CA VAL A 46 20.75 -15.44 -3.50
C VAL A 46 19.67 -14.99 -2.52
N MET A 47 18.48 -15.60 -2.58
CA MET A 47 17.36 -15.26 -1.70
C MET A 47 17.76 -15.35 -0.21
N LYS A 48 18.51 -16.37 0.18
CA LYS A 48 18.98 -16.54 1.57
C LYS A 48 20.04 -15.52 2.05
N LYS A 49 20.42 -14.54 1.22
CA LYS A 49 21.36 -13.48 1.63
C LYS A 49 20.64 -12.23 2.13
N TYR A 50 19.37 -12.12 1.80
CA TYR A 50 18.58 -10.92 1.99
C TYR A 50 17.44 -11.28 2.94
N ASP A 51 17.11 -10.35 3.82
CA ASP A 51 15.98 -10.45 4.73
C ASP A 51 14.68 -10.21 3.94
N VAL A 52 14.72 -9.32 2.94
CA VAL A 52 13.65 -9.11 1.95
C VAL A 52 14.20 -9.27 0.54
N MET A 53 13.53 -10.07 -0.29
CA MET A 53 13.87 -10.23 -1.70
C MET A 53 12.72 -9.79 -2.62
N VAL A 54 12.93 -8.70 -3.34
CA VAL A 54 12.02 -8.21 -4.39
C VAL A 54 12.36 -8.89 -5.71
N VAL A 55 11.42 -9.60 -6.30
CA VAL A 55 11.62 -10.38 -7.53
C VAL A 55 10.64 -9.92 -8.60
N TYR A 56 11.16 -9.33 -9.67
CA TYR A 56 10.37 -9.04 -10.86
C TYR A 56 10.33 -10.28 -11.77
N TYR A 57 9.16 -10.90 -11.84
CA TYR A 57 8.91 -12.09 -12.67
C TYR A 57 8.49 -11.70 -14.08
N HIS A 58 9.46 -11.17 -14.82
CA HIS A 58 9.20 -10.47 -16.06
C HIS A 58 8.88 -11.38 -17.24
N ASP A 59 8.12 -10.82 -18.17
CA ASP A 59 7.84 -11.44 -19.45
C ASP A 59 9.10 -11.48 -20.34
N HIS A 60 9.23 -12.48 -21.21
CA HIS A 60 10.46 -12.61 -22.02
C HIS A 60 10.43 -11.65 -23.23
N PRO A 61 11.26 -10.58 -23.28
CA PRO A 61 11.14 -9.52 -24.30
C PRO A 61 11.43 -10.00 -25.73
N GLY A 62 12.06 -11.17 -25.89
CA GLY A 62 12.29 -11.81 -27.18
C GLY A 62 13.16 -10.97 -28.12
N SER A 63 12.76 -10.86 -29.38
CA SER A 63 13.52 -10.13 -30.43
C SER A 63 12.90 -8.80 -30.83
N SER A 64 11.76 -8.42 -30.24
CA SER A 64 11.12 -7.14 -30.51
C SER A 64 11.95 -6.03 -29.89
N ARG A 65 12.37 -5.06 -30.71
CA ARG A 65 13.12 -3.90 -30.22
C ARG A 65 12.30 -3.07 -29.22
N VAL A 66 10.97 -3.05 -29.37
CA VAL A 66 10.08 -2.31 -28.45
C VAL A 66 10.04 -3.02 -27.10
N ALA A 67 9.79 -4.33 -27.08
CA ALA A 67 9.77 -5.10 -25.84
C ALA A 67 11.13 -5.09 -25.11
N GLN A 68 12.25 -5.14 -25.85
CA GLN A 68 13.58 -4.98 -25.25
C GLN A 68 13.78 -3.60 -24.61
N ARG A 69 13.24 -2.53 -25.22
CA ARG A 69 13.32 -1.17 -24.68
C ARG A 69 12.43 -0.98 -23.47
N GLN A 70 11.27 -1.62 -23.47
CA GLN A 70 10.35 -1.64 -22.34
C GLN A 70 11.02 -2.32 -21.15
N PHE A 71 11.55 -3.52 -21.33
CA PHE A 71 12.31 -4.23 -20.31
C PHE A 71 13.54 -3.45 -19.80
N GLU A 72 14.29 -2.79 -20.69
CA GLU A 72 15.41 -1.91 -20.29
C GLU A 72 14.95 -0.75 -19.37
N ILE A 73 13.72 -0.24 -19.52
CA ILE A 73 13.17 0.82 -18.66
C ILE A 73 12.81 0.22 -17.30
N GLU A 74 12.09 -0.89 -17.28
CA GLU A 74 11.67 -1.59 -16.05
C GLU A 74 12.88 -2.02 -15.20
N GLU A 75 13.89 -2.61 -15.84
CA GLU A 75 15.16 -2.98 -15.21
C GLU A 75 15.84 -1.76 -14.57
N LEU A 76 15.90 -0.62 -15.28
CA LEU A 76 16.50 0.60 -14.73
C LEU A 76 15.69 1.22 -13.59
N THR A 77 14.36 1.10 -13.62
CA THR A 77 13.50 1.52 -12.50
C THR A 77 13.81 0.69 -11.25
N LEU A 78 13.93 -0.62 -11.39
CA LEU A 78 14.28 -1.52 -10.29
C LEU A 78 15.72 -1.32 -9.80
N GLU A 79 16.68 -1.02 -10.68
CA GLU A 79 18.04 -0.64 -10.28
C GLU A 79 18.05 0.63 -9.42
N LEU A 80 17.20 1.60 -9.73
CA LEU A 80 17.07 2.82 -8.94
C LEU A 80 16.45 2.52 -7.56
N ALA A 81 15.38 1.73 -7.50
CA ALA A 81 14.78 1.30 -6.24
C ALA A 81 15.79 0.52 -5.38
N ALA A 82 16.51 -0.43 -5.99
CA ALA A 82 17.57 -1.19 -5.34
C ALA A 82 18.71 -0.30 -4.82
N GLN A 83 19.07 0.76 -5.54
CA GLN A 83 20.07 1.71 -5.07
C GLN A 83 19.62 2.46 -3.81
N VAL A 84 18.37 2.91 -3.77
CA VAL A 84 17.83 3.64 -2.61
C VAL A 84 17.75 2.72 -1.39
N LEU A 85 17.31 1.48 -1.59
CA LEU A 85 17.14 0.51 -0.51
C LEU A 85 18.47 -0.15 -0.07
N ASP A 86 19.52 -0.16 -0.90
CA ASP A 86 20.89 -0.54 -0.52
C ASP A 86 21.53 0.44 0.49
N GLU A 87 20.98 1.65 0.63
CA GLU A 87 21.35 2.62 1.67
C GLU A 87 20.54 2.46 2.97
N PHE A 88 19.56 1.56 3.01
CA PHE A 88 18.76 1.26 4.19
C PHE A 88 19.52 0.29 5.10
N ASP A 89 19.99 0.78 6.26
CA ASP A 89 20.90 0.06 7.15
C ASP A 89 20.21 -1.01 8.03
N ASP A 90 18.88 -1.00 8.13
CA ASP A 90 18.15 -1.83 9.10
C ASP A 90 17.90 -3.26 8.61
N GLU A 91 17.75 -3.48 7.29
CA GLU A 91 17.45 -4.80 6.68
C GLU A 91 18.22 -5.00 5.37
N ASP A 92 18.71 -6.23 5.10
CA ASP A 92 19.38 -6.53 3.83
C ASP A 92 18.33 -6.78 2.73
N ILE A 93 18.07 -5.78 1.87
CA ILE A 93 17.06 -5.86 0.79
C ILE A 93 17.73 -6.19 -0.55
N GLY A 94 17.28 -7.26 -1.19
CA GLY A 94 17.78 -7.72 -2.49
C GLY A 94 16.75 -7.55 -3.60
N PHE A 95 17.20 -7.24 -4.81
CA PHE A 95 16.35 -7.23 -6.00
C PHE A 95 16.79 -8.29 -7.00
N GLY A 96 15.84 -8.96 -7.65
CA GLY A 96 16.10 -10.01 -8.61
C GLY A 96 15.17 -9.98 -9.82
N LEU A 97 15.66 -10.53 -10.92
CA LEU A 97 14.91 -10.73 -12.15
C LEU A 97 14.71 -12.23 -12.37
N LEU A 98 13.52 -12.63 -12.80
CA LEU A 98 13.22 -14.01 -13.15
C LEU A 98 12.49 -14.09 -14.50
N ASP A 99 13.11 -14.71 -15.50
CA ASP A 99 12.55 -14.78 -16.85
C ASP A 99 11.46 -15.85 -16.95
N ALA A 100 10.22 -15.43 -17.26
CA ALA A 100 9.06 -16.30 -17.40
C ALA A 100 9.18 -17.39 -18.46
N LYS A 101 10.04 -17.24 -19.47
CA LYS A 101 10.26 -18.27 -20.49
C LYS A 101 11.36 -19.24 -20.10
N HIS A 102 12.46 -18.76 -19.53
CA HIS A 102 13.65 -19.55 -19.26
C HIS A 102 13.63 -20.23 -17.88
N ASP A 103 13.03 -19.58 -16.89
CA ASP A 103 13.13 -19.98 -15.48
C ASP A 103 11.79 -20.40 -14.87
N LYS A 104 10.86 -20.89 -15.70
CA LYS A 104 9.56 -21.50 -15.31
C LYS A 104 9.62 -22.48 -14.15
N VAL A 105 10.71 -23.25 -14.06
CA VAL A 105 10.88 -24.25 -12.99
C VAL A 105 11.18 -23.59 -11.64
N VAL A 106 11.83 -22.42 -11.65
CA VAL A 106 12.07 -21.61 -10.47
C VAL A 106 10.79 -20.87 -10.09
N ALA A 107 10.12 -20.20 -11.05
CA ALA A 107 8.83 -19.53 -10.84
C ALA A 107 7.81 -20.45 -10.14
N LYS A 108 7.60 -21.65 -10.70
CA LYS A 108 6.73 -22.66 -10.09
C LYS A 108 7.15 -23.13 -8.68
N LYS A 109 8.43 -23.05 -8.33
CA LYS A 109 8.91 -23.41 -6.99
C LYS A 109 8.75 -22.27 -5.99
N LEU A 110 8.74 -21.04 -6.49
CA LEU A 110 8.52 -19.83 -5.71
C LEU A 110 7.04 -19.47 -5.62
N GLY A 111 6.16 -20.13 -6.38
CA GLY A 111 4.73 -19.86 -6.38
C GLY A 111 4.32 -18.70 -7.29
N LEU A 112 5.17 -18.31 -8.23
CA LEU A 112 4.90 -17.19 -9.12
C LEU A 112 4.04 -17.67 -10.29
N ASP A 113 2.80 -17.21 -10.31
CA ASP A 113 1.79 -17.64 -11.29
C ASP A 113 1.58 -16.60 -12.40
N GLU A 114 1.74 -15.30 -12.11
CA GLU A 114 1.55 -14.20 -13.07
C GLU A 114 2.87 -13.56 -13.49
N SER A 115 3.16 -13.61 -14.80
CA SER A 115 4.33 -12.92 -15.36
C SER A 115 4.01 -11.44 -15.56
N ASP A 116 5.05 -10.62 -15.50
CA ASP A 116 4.97 -9.14 -15.48
C ASP A 116 4.62 -8.54 -14.11
N SER A 117 4.62 -9.36 -13.05
CA SER A 117 4.38 -8.92 -11.66
C SER A 117 5.66 -8.89 -10.81
N ILE A 118 5.62 -8.10 -9.73
CA ILE A 118 6.68 -8.04 -8.71
C ILE A 118 6.22 -8.83 -7.47
N PHE A 119 7.08 -9.72 -6.98
CA PHE A 119 6.84 -10.50 -5.77
C PHE A 119 7.88 -10.18 -4.72
N ILE A 120 7.43 -9.93 -3.49
CA ILE A 120 8.27 -9.55 -2.36
C ILE A 120 8.27 -10.71 -1.37
N PHE A 121 9.43 -11.31 -1.19
CA PHE A 121 9.63 -12.41 -0.27
C PHE A 121 10.20 -11.87 1.03
N THR A 122 9.49 -12.06 2.13
CA THR A 122 9.99 -11.87 3.49
C THR A 122 10.24 -13.23 4.15
N ASP A 123 10.67 -13.25 5.42
CA ASP A 123 10.82 -14.49 6.18
C ASP A 123 9.47 -15.20 6.43
N ASP A 124 8.39 -14.42 6.49
CA ASP A 124 7.06 -14.86 6.91
C ASP A 124 6.12 -15.06 5.70
N GLU A 125 6.17 -14.18 4.69
CA GLU A 125 5.17 -14.15 3.61
C GLU A 125 5.74 -13.90 2.21
N VAL A 126 4.90 -14.15 1.19
CA VAL A 126 5.14 -13.76 -0.21
C VAL A 126 4.04 -12.82 -0.64
N ILE A 127 4.39 -11.55 -0.83
CA ILE A 127 3.47 -10.47 -1.16
C ILE A 127 3.56 -10.20 -2.67
N GLU A 128 2.43 -10.15 -3.34
CA GLU A 128 2.34 -9.71 -4.73
C GLU A 128 2.12 -8.20 -4.77
N TYR A 129 3.00 -7.47 -5.45
CA TYR A 129 2.87 -6.04 -5.65
C TYR A 129 2.17 -5.79 -6.99
N ASP A 130 0.97 -5.24 -6.91
CA ASP A 130 0.09 -4.98 -8.04
C ASP A 130 -0.19 -3.48 -8.22
N GLY A 131 0.90 -2.71 -8.18
CA GLY A 131 0.91 -1.27 -8.33
C GLY A 131 1.77 -0.80 -9.51
N GLU A 132 1.92 0.51 -9.64
CA GLU A 132 2.72 1.17 -10.67
C GLU A 132 4.19 0.73 -10.59
N LEU A 133 4.78 0.39 -11.73
CA LEU A 133 6.21 0.10 -11.84
C LEU A 133 7.01 1.42 -11.90
N ALA A 134 7.07 2.10 -10.75
CA ALA A 134 7.81 3.33 -10.50
C ALA A 134 8.70 3.17 -9.27
N ALA A 135 9.91 3.74 -9.31
CA ALA A 135 10.92 3.48 -8.28
C ALA A 135 10.53 4.03 -6.90
N ASP A 136 9.91 5.21 -6.86
CA ASP A 136 9.38 5.84 -5.66
C ASP A 136 8.23 5.03 -5.07
N THR A 137 7.24 4.64 -5.89
CA THR A 137 6.10 3.82 -5.45
C THR A 137 6.55 2.47 -4.90
N ILE A 138 7.49 1.78 -5.57
CA ILE A 138 8.05 0.51 -5.10
C ILE A 138 8.81 0.71 -3.79
N VAL A 139 9.63 1.75 -3.67
CA VAL A 139 10.39 2.03 -2.44
C VAL A 139 9.46 2.32 -1.27
N GLU A 140 8.40 3.11 -1.48
CA GLU A 140 7.37 3.38 -0.48
C GLU A 140 6.66 2.09 -0.04
N PHE A 141 6.23 1.27 -1.00
CA PHE A 141 5.60 -0.02 -0.70
C PHE A 141 6.53 -0.96 0.09
N ILE A 142 7.82 -1.00 -0.25
CA ILE A 142 8.79 -1.80 0.51
C ILE A 142 8.95 -1.25 1.92
N TYR A 143 8.95 0.07 2.15
CA TYR A 143 8.97 0.60 3.51
C TYR A 143 7.75 0.15 4.31
N ASP A 144 6.57 0.16 3.71
CA ASP A 144 5.34 -0.35 4.32
C ASP A 144 5.46 -1.85 4.66
N VAL A 145 6.01 -2.67 3.77
CA VAL A 145 6.28 -4.10 4.02
C VAL A 145 7.21 -4.31 5.22
N LEU A 146 8.17 -3.42 5.44
CA LEU A 146 9.15 -3.52 6.53
C LEU A 146 8.59 -3.07 7.89
N GLU A 147 7.43 -2.41 7.92
CA GLU A 147 6.78 -2.06 9.18
C GLU A 147 6.14 -3.28 9.86
N ASP A 148 5.90 -3.19 11.17
CA ASP A 148 5.21 -4.24 11.91
C ASP A 148 3.76 -4.38 11.37
N PRO A 149 3.25 -5.61 11.10
CA PRO A 149 1.90 -5.81 10.59
C PRO A 149 0.78 -5.28 11.51
N VAL A 150 1.07 -5.06 12.80
CA VAL A 150 0.11 -4.49 13.76
C VAL A 150 0.70 -3.30 14.50
N GLU A 151 0.14 -2.12 14.25
CA GLU A 151 0.49 -0.89 14.94
C GLU A 151 -0.20 -0.75 16.31
N VAL A 152 0.53 -0.33 17.34
CA VAL A 152 -0.03 -0.17 18.70
C VAL A 152 -0.45 1.28 19.00
N ILE A 153 -1.73 1.47 19.29
CA ILE A 153 -2.30 2.74 19.76
C ILE A 153 -2.30 2.78 21.29
N ASP A 154 -1.40 3.56 21.89
CA ASP A 154 -1.30 3.72 23.35
C ASP A 154 -1.65 5.14 23.85
N ASN A 155 -1.72 6.13 22.96
CA ASN A 155 -2.07 7.49 23.35
C ASN A 155 -3.01 8.22 22.38
N SER A 156 -3.49 9.40 22.80
CA SER A 156 -4.50 10.17 22.05
C SER A 156 -3.98 10.79 20.75
N ARG A 157 -2.66 10.89 20.56
CA ARG A 157 -2.10 11.38 19.29
C ARG A 157 -2.10 10.27 18.26
N GLU A 158 -1.68 9.07 18.64
CA GLU A 158 -1.78 7.87 17.80
C GLU A 158 -3.23 7.58 17.44
N LEU A 159 -4.15 7.67 18.41
CA LEU A 159 -5.59 7.52 18.15
C LEU A 159 -6.08 8.51 17.08
N LYS A 160 -5.63 9.77 17.14
CA LYS A 160 -5.97 10.75 16.11
C LYS A 160 -5.35 10.40 14.75
N GLY A 161 -4.14 9.83 14.74
CA GLY A 161 -3.52 9.32 13.52
C GLY A 161 -4.39 8.24 12.89
N PHE A 162 -4.80 7.25 13.68
CA PHE A 162 -5.74 6.21 13.28
C PHE A 162 -7.07 6.77 12.76
N GLU A 163 -7.68 7.72 13.46
CA GLU A 163 -8.96 8.35 13.06
C GLU A 163 -8.86 9.09 11.72
N ASN A 164 -7.68 9.60 11.36
CA ASN A 164 -7.46 10.37 10.12
C ASN A 164 -7.26 9.50 8.87
N ILE A 165 -7.08 8.19 9.00
CA ILE A 165 -6.92 7.28 7.86
C ILE A 165 -8.31 7.01 7.28
N GLU A 166 -8.68 7.63 6.17
CA GLU A 166 -10.01 7.46 5.56
C GLU A 166 -9.99 6.60 4.30
N GLU A 167 -8.84 6.49 3.63
CA GLU A 167 -8.74 5.91 2.28
C GLU A 167 -8.52 4.39 2.30
N ASP A 168 -7.95 3.87 3.39
CA ASP A 168 -7.57 2.47 3.53
C ASP A 168 -8.55 1.70 4.42
N ILE A 169 -8.73 0.40 4.12
CA ILE A 169 -9.35 -0.52 5.05
C ILE A 169 -8.47 -0.59 6.30
N LYS A 170 -9.07 -0.42 7.47
CA LYS A 170 -8.35 -0.52 8.74
C LYS A 170 -9.13 -1.29 9.80
N LEU A 171 -8.42 -2.04 10.63
CA LEU A 171 -8.98 -2.78 11.75
C LEU A 171 -8.38 -2.28 13.06
N VAL A 172 -9.16 -2.28 14.14
CA VAL A 172 -8.64 -2.02 15.48
C VAL A 172 -9.19 -3.00 16.53
N GLY A 173 -8.28 -3.67 17.23
CA GLY A 173 -8.60 -4.61 18.29
C GLY A 173 -8.23 -4.12 19.69
N TYR A 174 -9.10 -4.35 20.68
CA TYR A 174 -8.74 -4.14 22.10
C TYR A 174 -8.40 -5.46 22.80
N PHE A 175 -7.12 -5.62 23.17
CA PHE A 175 -6.64 -6.83 23.83
C PHE A 175 -6.07 -6.56 25.21
N LYS A 176 -5.86 -7.64 25.98
CA LYS A 176 -5.35 -7.54 27.35
C LYS A 176 -3.87 -7.11 27.40
N SER A 177 -3.08 -7.59 26.44
CA SER A 177 -1.63 -7.38 26.31
C SER A 177 -1.11 -8.10 25.07
N HIS A 178 0.10 -7.77 24.61
CA HIS A 178 0.89 -8.47 23.58
C HIS A 178 1.22 -9.96 23.83
N LYS A 179 0.65 -10.58 24.88
CA LYS A 179 0.83 -12.01 25.23
C LYS A 179 -0.51 -12.75 25.28
N SER A 180 -1.53 -12.14 24.71
CA SER A 180 -2.89 -12.65 24.71
C SER A 180 -3.04 -13.55 23.49
N GLU A 181 -3.53 -14.77 23.66
CA GLU A 181 -3.80 -15.68 22.53
C GLU A 181 -4.71 -15.05 21.46
N HIS A 182 -5.59 -14.11 21.85
CA HIS A 182 -6.45 -13.38 20.92
C HIS A 182 -5.73 -12.24 20.18
N PHE A 183 -4.66 -11.70 20.75
CA PHE A 183 -3.81 -10.73 20.05
C PHE A 183 -2.90 -11.49 19.08
N ASP A 184 -2.33 -12.62 19.51
CA ASP A 184 -1.53 -13.48 18.64
C ASP A 184 -2.33 -13.86 17.38
N ALA A 185 -3.56 -14.38 17.52
CA ALA A 185 -4.43 -14.68 16.39
C ALA A 185 -4.85 -13.47 15.52
N PHE A 186 -4.79 -12.25 16.08
CA PHE A 186 -5.07 -11.01 15.33
C PHE A 186 -3.83 -10.53 14.57
N ALA A 187 -2.63 -10.74 15.13
CA ALA A 187 -1.37 -10.47 14.47
C ALA A 187 -1.09 -11.48 13.35
N ASP A 188 -1.34 -12.77 13.59
CA ASP A 188 -1.25 -13.82 12.56
C ASP A 188 -2.17 -13.48 11.37
N ALA A 189 -3.38 -12.95 11.64
CA ALA A 189 -4.28 -12.51 10.57
C ALA A 189 -3.84 -11.21 9.89
N ALA A 190 -3.04 -10.37 10.54
CA ALA A 190 -2.52 -9.13 9.96
C ALA A 190 -1.41 -9.42 8.94
N GLU A 191 -0.57 -10.42 9.21
CA GLU A 191 0.51 -10.87 8.31
C GLU A 191 -0.04 -11.25 6.92
N GLU A 192 -1.21 -11.88 6.85
CA GLU A 192 -1.88 -12.30 5.60
C GLU A 192 -2.34 -11.13 4.70
N PHE A 193 -2.54 -9.93 5.25
CA PHE A 193 -2.98 -8.75 4.48
C PHE A 193 -1.96 -7.61 4.50
N HIS A 194 -0.78 -7.82 5.09
CA HIS A 194 0.25 -6.80 5.18
C HIS A 194 0.91 -6.58 3.81
N PRO A 195 1.09 -5.33 3.33
CA PRO A 195 0.75 -4.06 3.97
C PRO A 195 -0.55 -3.39 3.47
N HIS A 196 -1.35 -4.10 2.66
CA HIS A 196 -2.55 -3.59 1.97
C HIS A 196 -3.66 -3.17 2.95
N ILE A 197 -3.84 -3.90 4.06
CA ILE A 197 -4.84 -3.58 5.08
C ILE A 197 -4.15 -3.22 6.39
N LYS A 198 -4.52 -2.07 6.97
CA LYS A 198 -3.84 -1.55 8.17
C LYS A 198 -4.46 -2.13 9.45
N PHE A 199 -3.67 -2.87 10.23
CA PHE A 199 -4.12 -3.43 11.50
C PHE A 199 -3.59 -2.63 12.68
N PHE A 200 -4.49 -2.29 13.60
CA PHE A 200 -4.17 -1.59 14.83
C PHE A 200 -4.59 -2.41 16.05
N ALA A 201 -3.84 -2.26 17.14
CA ALA A 201 -4.19 -2.82 18.42
C ALA A 201 -4.05 -1.79 19.54
N THR A 202 -4.90 -1.89 20.55
CA THR A 202 -4.67 -1.20 21.82
C THR A 202 -4.69 -2.17 22.98
N PHE A 203 -3.84 -1.91 23.97
CA PHE A 203 -3.86 -2.57 25.27
C PHE A 203 -4.32 -1.60 26.38
N ASN A 204 -4.63 -0.36 26.01
CA ASN A 204 -4.91 0.73 26.92
C ASN A 204 -6.43 0.89 27.10
N PRO A 205 -6.98 0.66 28.30
CA PRO A 205 -8.43 0.76 28.54
C PRO A 205 -9.01 2.16 28.28
N LYS A 206 -8.19 3.21 28.24
CA LYS A 206 -8.66 4.56 27.90
C LYS A 206 -8.86 4.74 26.41
N ILE A 207 -7.96 4.20 25.60
CA ILE A 207 -8.05 4.22 24.14
C ILE A 207 -9.21 3.33 23.70
N ALA A 208 -9.29 2.10 24.22
CA ALA A 208 -10.43 1.22 23.97
C ALA A 208 -11.77 1.86 24.32
N LYS A 209 -11.83 2.63 25.41
CA LYS A 209 -13.05 3.37 25.77
C LYS A 209 -13.39 4.49 24.80
N ALA A 210 -12.38 5.15 24.21
CA ALA A 210 -12.59 6.21 23.22
C ALA A 210 -13.13 5.64 21.90
N LEU A 211 -12.63 4.46 21.51
CA LEU A 211 -13.09 3.66 20.37
C LEU A 211 -14.35 2.81 20.68
N GLU A 212 -14.92 2.94 21.88
CA GLU A 212 -16.06 2.12 22.34
C GLU A 212 -15.88 0.58 22.34
N LEU A 213 -14.66 0.10 22.16
CA LEU A 213 -14.27 -1.31 22.13
C LEU A 213 -14.38 -2.00 23.50
N LYS A 214 -14.92 -3.22 23.48
CA LYS A 214 -14.81 -4.17 24.61
C LYS A 214 -13.60 -5.08 24.47
N LEU A 215 -13.21 -5.75 25.57
CA LEU A 215 -12.08 -6.68 25.54
C LEU A 215 -12.30 -7.79 24.49
N ASN A 216 -11.28 -8.03 23.67
CA ASN A 216 -11.22 -8.92 22.52
C ASN A 216 -12.25 -8.59 21.41
N GLU A 217 -12.78 -7.38 21.38
CA GLU A 217 -13.56 -6.85 20.25
C GLU A 217 -12.59 -6.32 19.20
N VAL A 218 -12.91 -6.58 17.93
CA VAL A 218 -12.21 -6.03 16.76
C VAL A 218 -13.27 -5.33 15.92
N ASP A 219 -12.99 -4.08 15.59
CA ASP A 219 -13.80 -3.25 14.72
C ASP A 219 -13.12 -3.15 13.36
N PHE A 220 -13.90 -3.32 12.30
CA PHE A 220 -13.50 -3.17 10.90
C PHE A 220 -14.05 -1.86 10.37
N TYR A 221 -13.20 -1.03 9.78
CA TYR A 221 -13.56 0.23 9.15
C TYR A 221 -13.38 0.08 7.64
N GLU A 222 -14.49 0.23 6.92
CA GLU A 222 -14.47 0.40 5.47
C GLU A 222 -13.99 1.83 5.14
N PRO A 223 -13.20 2.03 4.06
CA PRO A 223 -12.82 3.35 3.57
C PRO A 223 -13.99 4.31 3.47
N PHE A 224 -13.76 5.54 3.92
CA PHE A 224 -14.72 6.65 3.90
C PHE A 224 -16.01 6.44 4.71
N ILE A 225 -16.14 5.36 5.47
CA ILE A 225 -17.26 5.10 6.36
C ILE A 225 -16.85 5.40 7.82
N GLU A 226 -17.56 6.32 8.48
CA GLU A 226 -17.23 6.74 9.85
C GLU A 226 -17.48 5.63 10.90
N ASP A 227 -18.61 4.95 10.79
CA ASP A 227 -19.06 3.94 11.75
C ASP A 227 -18.49 2.56 11.41
N PRO A 228 -17.79 1.88 12.34
CA PRO A 228 -17.22 0.56 12.07
C PRO A 228 -18.26 -0.55 12.12
N VAL A 229 -17.89 -1.68 11.49
CA VAL A 229 -18.55 -2.97 11.67
C VAL A 229 -17.80 -3.76 12.74
N VAL A 230 -18.47 -4.04 13.86
CA VAL A 230 -17.93 -4.95 14.89
C VAL A 230 -17.91 -6.38 14.34
N ILE A 231 -16.74 -7.00 14.24
CA ILE A 231 -16.63 -8.38 13.73
C ILE A 231 -17.41 -9.33 14.65
N PRO A 232 -18.36 -10.13 14.14
CA PRO A 232 -19.20 -10.97 14.97
C PRO A 232 -18.44 -12.21 15.49
N GLY A 233 -18.85 -12.74 16.65
CA GLY A 233 -18.45 -14.08 17.08
C GLY A 233 -17.25 -14.20 18.03
N LYS A 234 -16.74 -13.10 18.59
CA LYS A 234 -15.57 -13.12 19.49
C LYS A 234 -15.64 -14.15 20.65
N PRO A 235 -14.49 -14.69 21.11
CA PRO A 235 -13.13 -14.44 20.61
C PRO A 235 -12.90 -15.08 19.23
N TYR A 236 -12.07 -14.44 18.40
CA TYR A 236 -11.80 -14.85 17.03
C TYR A 236 -10.57 -15.76 16.95
N SER A 237 -10.59 -16.67 15.98
CA SER A 237 -9.40 -17.28 15.41
C SER A 237 -8.90 -16.49 14.20
N GLU A 238 -7.63 -16.68 13.82
CA GLU A 238 -7.02 -16.11 12.60
C GLU A 238 -7.92 -16.35 11.37
N ALA A 239 -8.30 -17.60 11.12
CA ALA A 239 -9.15 -17.97 9.99
C ALA A 239 -10.56 -17.33 10.02
N GLU A 240 -11.08 -16.95 11.19
CA GLU A 240 -12.35 -16.21 11.27
C GLU A 240 -12.19 -14.73 10.94
N LEU A 241 -11.03 -14.14 11.28
CA LEU A 241 -10.68 -12.76 10.92
C LEU A 241 -10.38 -12.66 9.42
N VAL A 242 -9.48 -13.50 8.90
CA VAL A 242 -9.13 -13.57 7.48
C VAL A 242 -10.39 -13.70 6.63
N LYS A 243 -11.23 -14.70 6.96
CA LYS A 243 -12.49 -14.88 6.24
C LYS A 243 -13.42 -13.67 6.35
N PHE A 244 -13.49 -12.98 7.48
CA PHE A 244 -14.32 -11.79 7.56
C PHE A 244 -13.81 -10.71 6.61
N ILE A 245 -12.51 -10.47 6.61
CA ILE A 245 -11.86 -9.46 5.77
C ILE A 245 -12.05 -9.77 4.28
N GLU A 246 -11.75 -11.00 3.84
CA GLU A 246 -11.98 -11.46 2.45
C GLU A 246 -13.45 -11.36 1.97
N ASN A 247 -14.42 -11.29 2.88
CA ASN A 247 -15.83 -11.09 2.49
C ASN A 247 -16.24 -9.62 2.45
N ASN A 248 -15.36 -8.70 2.85
CA ASN A 248 -15.60 -7.27 2.96
C ASN A 248 -14.40 -6.44 2.42
N ASP A 249 -13.53 -7.05 1.63
CA ASP A 249 -12.31 -6.46 1.06
C ASP A 249 -12.57 -5.61 -0.20
N ARG A 250 -13.83 -5.57 -0.65
CA ARG A 250 -14.32 -4.66 -1.69
C ARG A 250 -15.18 -3.53 -1.11
N PRO A 251 -14.57 -2.37 -0.75
CA PRO A 251 -15.31 -1.19 -0.32
C PRO A 251 -16.25 -0.61 -1.39
N THR A 252 -17.26 0.10 -0.90
CA THR A 252 -18.26 0.84 -1.69
C THR A 252 -17.64 2.04 -2.41
N LEU A 253 -16.68 2.71 -1.77
CA LEU A 253 -15.85 3.76 -2.35
C LEU A 253 -14.38 3.40 -2.09
N ARG A 254 -13.60 3.29 -3.16
CA ARG A 254 -12.19 2.92 -3.13
C ARG A 254 -11.39 4.00 -3.82
N LYS A 255 -10.25 4.39 -3.27
CA LYS A 255 -9.33 5.32 -3.94
C LYS A 255 -8.33 4.52 -4.77
N LEU A 256 -8.21 4.86 -6.05
CA LEU A 256 -7.13 4.35 -6.88
C LEU A 256 -5.83 5.08 -6.49
N GLN A 257 -4.81 4.33 -6.09
CA GLN A 257 -3.51 4.87 -5.69
C GLN A 257 -2.40 4.19 -6.51
N PRO A 258 -1.22 4.82 -6.67
CA PRO A 258 -0.15 4.23 -7.46
C PRO A 258 0.24 2.82 -7.00
N HIS A 259 0.22 2.51 -5.70
CA HIS A 259 0.67 1.22 -5.19
C HIS A 259 -0.37 0.07 -5.30
N ASN A 260 -1.64 0.37 -5.59
CA ASN A 260 -2.73 -0.62 -5.67
C ASN A 260 -3.53 -0.55 -7.00
N MET A 261 -3.00 0.18 -7.99
CA MET A 261 -3.80 0.57 -9.15
C MET A 261 -4.28 -0.61 -10.01
N TYR A 262 -3.50 -1.69 -10.11
CA TYR A 262 -3.89 -2.88 -10.88
C TYR A 262 -4.78 -3.80 -10.04
N GLU A 263 -4.50 -3.93 -8.73
CA GLU A 263 -5.36 -4.66 -7.79
C GLU A 263 -6.82 -4.15 -7.85
N ILE A 264 -7.00 -2.82 -7.80
CA ILE A 264 -8.34 -2.21 -7.89
C ILE A 264 -8.93 -2.33 -9.30
N TRP A 265 -8.10 -2.20 -10.33
CA TRP A 265 -8.57 -2.20 -11.72
C TRP A 265 -9.02 -3.59 -12.19
N ASP A 266 -8.37 -4.65 -11.73
CA ASP A 266 -8.72 -6.02 -12.07
C ASP A 266 -9.91 -6.55 -11.22
N ASP A 267 -10.28 -5.83 -10.14
CA ASP A 267 -11.42 -6.14 -9.26
C ASP A 267 -12.74 -5.45 -9.68
N GLU A 268 -13.20 -5.77 -10.88
CA GLU A 268 -14.43 -5.25 -11.51
C GLU A 268 -15.74 -5.83 -10.94
N VAL A 269 -16.86 -5.13 -11.20
CA VAL A 269 -18.22 -5.56 -10.85
C VAL A 269 -19.02 -5.76 -12.14
N ASP A 270 -19.37 -7.00 -12.46
CA ASP A 270 -20.11 -7.36 -13.69
C ASP A 270 -19.44 -6.80 -14.97
N ASP A 271 -18.10 -6.92 -15.07
CA ASP A 271 -17.25 -6.44 -16.18
C ASP A 271 -17.18 -4.89 -16.32
N ASP A 272 -17.71 -4.14 -15.36
CA ASP A 272 -17.75 -2.66 -15.36
C ASP A 272 -17.10 -2.06 -14.10
N HIS A 273 -16.57 -0.84 -14.24
CA HIS A 273 -16.16 0.04 -13.13
C HIS A 273 -16.98 1.33 -13.13
N ILE A 274 -17.49 1.73 -11.95
CA ILE A 274 -17.99 3.10 -11.75
C ILE A 274 -16.81 3.96 -11.35
N ILE A 275 -16.39 4.89 -12.20
CA ILE A 275 -15.23 5.75 -11.96
C ILE A 275 -15.68 7.17 -11.65
N ALA A 276 -15.13 7.75 -10.60
CA ALA A 276 -15.28 9.14 -10.26
C ALA A 276 -13.92 9.86 -10.26
N PHE A 277 -13.76 10.90 -11.07
CA PHE A 277 -12.58 11.75 -11.03
C PHE A 277 -12.87 12.99 -10.20
N ALA A 278 -12.04 13.25 -9.18
CA ALA A 278 -12.12 14.45 -8.37
C ALA A 278 -10.76 14.77 -7.74
N GLU A 279 -10.25 15.98 -7.96
CA GLU A 279 -9.03 16.47 -7.30
C GLU A 279 -9.39 16.92 -5.87
N GLU A 280 -8.87 16.26 -4.83
CA GLU A 280 -9.17 16.59 -3.43
C GLU A 280 -8.73 18.03 -3.08
N SER A 281 -7.65 18.46 -3.72
CA SER A 281 -7.02 19.77 -3.55
C SER A 281 -7.85 20.94 -4.11
N ASP A 282 -8.71 20.67 -5.11
CA ASP A 282 -9.58 21.65 -5.73
C ASP A 282 -10.91 21.81 -4.96
N PRO A 283 -11.42 23.04 -4.74
CA PRO A 283 -12.67 23.23 -4.01
C PRO A 283 -13.90 22.52 -4.60
N ASP A 284 -14.02 22.44 -5.93
CA ASP A 284 -15.14 21.76 -6.58
C ASP A 284 -14.95 20.23 -6.50
N GLY A 285 -13.71 19.75 -6.61
CA GLY A 285 -13.34 18.35 -6.38
C GLY A 285 -13.61 17.88 -4.95
N PHE A 286 -13.22 18.66 -3.94
CA PHE A 286 -13.53 18.40 -2.54
C PHE A 286 -15.03 18.34 -2.27
N GLU A 287 -15.82 19.32 -2.77
CA GLU A 287 -17.29 19.29 -2.61
C GLU A 287 -17.89 18.04 -3.26
N PHE A 288 -17.38 17.63 -4.43
CA PHE A 288 -17.86 16.43 -5.10
C PHE A 288 -17.48 15.14 -4.35
N LEU A 289 -16.26 15.06 -3.81
CA LEU A 289 -15.82 13.92 -3.01
C LEU A 289 -16.71 13.73 -1.77
N GLU A 290 -17.05 14.80 -1.05
CA GLU A 290 -17.95 14.71 0.10
C GLU A 290 -19.35 14.18 -0.29
N ILE A 291 -19.82 14.49 -1.50
CA ILE A 291 -21.05 13.90 -2.05
C ILE A 291 -20.85 12.39 -2.32
N LEU A 292 -19.71 11.98 -2.88
CA LEU A 292 -19.41 10.57 -3.12
C LEU A 292 -19.34 9.77 -1.80
N LYS A 293 -18.68 10.31 -0.77
CA LYS A 293 -18.63 9.69 0.56
C LYS A 293 -20.05 9.48 1.12
N GLN A 294 -20.92 10.48 1.03
CA GLN A 294 -22.32 10.34 1.47
C GLN A 294 -23.09 9.30 0.64
N VAL A 295 -22.86 9.24 -0.67
CA VAL A 295 -23.48 8.23 -1.55
C VAL A 295 -23.00 6.82 -1.17
N ALA A 296 -21.72 6.66 -0.88
CA ALA A 296 -21.15 5.40 -0.41
C ALA A 296 -21.75 4.98 0.92
N GLU A 297 -21.80 5.88 1.90
CA GLU A 297 -22.40 5.63 3.22
C GLU A 297 -23.89 5.22 3.12
N ASP A 298 -24.67 5.91 2.29
CA ASP A 298 -26.08 5.60 2.08
C ASP A 298 -26.32 4.23 1.40
N ASN A 299 -25.29 3.66 0.77
CA ASN A 299 -25.37 2.43 -0.04
C ASN A 299 -24.35 1.34 0.34
N THR A 300 -23.67 1.44 1.50
CA THR A 300 -22.64 0.48 1.95
C THR A 300 -23.14 -0.97 2.03
N ASP A 301 -24.45 -1.17 2.27
CA ASP A 301 -25.07 -2.50 2.29
C ASP A 301 -25.31 -3.10 0.89
N ASN A 302 -24.98 -2.39 -0.20
CA ASN A 302 -25.19 -2.85 -1.58
C ASN A 302 -23.92 -3.51 -2.16
N PRO A 303 -23.83 -4.85 -2.22
CA PRO A 303 -22.63 -5.54 -2.69
C PRO A 303 -22.36 -5.36 -4.19
N ASP A 304 -23.36 -4.89 -4.95
CA ASP A 304 -23.24 -4.64 -6.39
C ASP A 304 -22.77 -3.20 -6.69
N LEU A 305 -22.42 -2.41 -5.67
CA LEU A 305 -21.93 -1.04 -5.82
C LEU A 305 -20.48 -0.93 -5.33
N SER A 306 -19.59 -0.60 -6.24
CA SER A 306 -18.25 -0.12 -5.90
C SER A 306 -17.87 1.02 -6.83
N ILE A 307 -17.42 2.13 -6.26
CA ILE A 307 -17.00 3.34 -6.96
C ILE A 307 -15.50 3.49 -6.77
N VAL A 308 -14.77 3.58 -7.89
CA VAL A 308 -13.35 3.90 -7.90
C VAL A 308 -13.20 5.42 -8.02
N TRP A 309 -12.78 6.06 -6.93
CA TRP A 309 -12.36 7.45 -6.95
C TRP A 309 -10.90 7.55 -7.42
N ILE A 310 -10.66 8.41 -8.39
CA ILE A 310 -9.33 8.73 -8.89
C ILE A 310 -9.09 10.23 -8.67
N ASP A 311 -8.07 10.57 -7.91
CA ASP A 311 -7.51 11.92 -7.93
C ASP A 311 -6.56 12.04 -9.14
N PRO A 312 -6.85 12.90 -10.14
CA PRO A 312 -5.98 13.06 -11.30
C PRO A 312 -4.55 13.49 -10.97
N ASP A 313 -4.32 14.14 -9.83
CA ASP A 313 -2.99 14.59 -9.40
C ASP A 313 -2.07 13.43 -9.00
N ASP A 314 -2.63 12.28 -8.60
CA ASP A 314 -1.87 11.08 -8.27
C ASP A 314 -1.34 10.37 -9.54
N PHE A 315 -1.94 10.64 -10.72
CA PHE A 315 -1.59 9.99 -11.99
C PHE A 315 -1.32 11.00 -13.13
N PRO A 316 -0.34 11.89 -12.98
CA PRO A 316 -0.10 12.97 -13.95
C PRO A 316 0.28 12.46 -15.35
N LEU A 317 0.84 11.25 -15.46
CA LEU A 317 1.19 10.62 -16.73
C LEU A 317 -0.03 10.05 -17.48
N LEU A 318 -1.09 9.68 -16.74
CA LEU A 318 -2.32 9.11 -17.30
C LEU A 318 -3.38 10.17 -17.61
N LEU A 319 -3.33 11.34 -16.96
CA LEU A 319 -4.29 12.44 -17.17
C LEU A 319 -4.53 12.77 -18.65
N PRO A 320 -3.51 13.03 -19.51
CA PRO A 320 -3.76 13.33 -20.93
C PRO A 320 -4.30 12.13 -21.72
N HIS A 321 -4.02 10.91 -21.27
CA HIS A 321 -4.56 9.70 -21.87
C HIS A 321 -6.06 9.60 -21.56
N TRP A 322 -6.47 9.72 -20.30
CA TRP A 322 -7.88 9.64 -19.89
C TRP A 322 -8.74 10.73 -20.51
N GLU A 323 -8.29 12.00 -20.52
CA GLU A 323 -9.03 13.09 -21.19
C GLU A 323 -9.30 12.77 -22.67
N LYS A 324 -8.31 12.20 -23.35
CA LYS A 324 -8.41 11.85 -24.75
C LYS A 324 -9.29 10.61 -24.98
N THR A 325 -9.11 9.57 -24.16
CA THR A 325 -9.81 8.28 -24.30
C THR A 325 -11.30 8.45 -23.99
N PHE A 326 -11.63 9.12 -22.88
CA PHE A 326 -13.01 9.31 -22.44
C PHE A 326 -13.66 10.58 -23.01
N GLY A 327 -12.88 11.51 -23.58
CA GLY A 327 -13.41 12.76 -24.13
C GLY A 327 -13.96 13.71 -23.06
N ILE A 328 -13.37 13.66 -21.86
CA ILE A 328 -13.75 14.43 -20.67
C ILE A 328 -12.69 15.51 -20.37
N ASP A 329 -13.04 16.45 -19.50
CA ASP A 329 -12.16 17.51 -19.00
C ASP A 329 -11.91 17.26 -17.51
N LEU A 330 -10.71 16.80 -17.18
CA LEU A 330 -10.34 16.42 -15.80
C LEU A 330 -10.01 17.62 -14.91
N SER A 331 -10.11 18.85 -15.43
CA SER A 331 -10.09 20.06 -14.59
C SER A 331 -11.39 20.32 -13.84
N SER A 332 -12.39 19.43 -13.98
CA SER A 332 -13.65 19.47 -13.25
C SER A 332 -14.09 18.06 -12.87
N PRO A 333 -14.84 17.88 -11.77
CA PRO A 333 -15.23 16.54 -11.31
C PRO A 333 -16.08 15.79 -12.34
N GLN A 334 -15.81 14.49 -12.49
CA GLN A 334 -16.51 13.59 -13.41
C GLN A 334 -16.97 12.32 -12.70
N ILE A 335 -18.04 11.70 -13.18
CA ILE A 335 -18.43 10.33 -12.81
C ILE A 335 -19.02 9.61 -14.01
N GLY A 336 -18.66 8.35 -14.20
CA GLY A 336 -19.08 7.54 -15.34
C GLY A 336 -18.93 6.05 -15.07
N VAL A 337 -19.28 5.26 -16.08
CA VAL A 337 -19.08 3.81 -16.10
C VAL A 337 -18.10 3.49 -17.22
N VAL A 338 -17.11 2.67 -16.93
CA VAL A 338 -16.11 2.17 -17.88
C VAL A 338 -16.20 0.66 -17.95
N ASP A 339 -16.35 0.16 -19.16
CA ASP A 339 -16.30 -1.27 -19.48
C ASP A 339 -14.84 -1.71 -19.35
N ALA A 340 -14.57 -2.72 -18.52
CA ALA A 340 -13.24 -3.24 -18.30
C ALA A 340 -12.78 -4.19 -19.43
N ASP A 341 -13.72 -4.66 -20.25
CA ASP A 341 -13.54 -5.67 -21.27
C ASP A 341 -13.09 -5.04 -22.63
N ASP A 342 -12.02 -4.24 -22.61
CA ASP A 342 -11.48 -3.59 -23.82
C ASP A 342 -10.30 -4.39 -24.43
N SER A 343 -10.42 -5.74 -24.45
CA SER A 343 -9.44 -6.68 -25.05
C SER A 343 -9.60 -6.94 -26.56
#